data_AF-A0A7Y3L5B9-F1
#
_entry.id   AF-A0A7Y3L5B9-F1
#
_cell.length_a   1.000
_cell.length_b   1.000
_cell.length_c   1.000
_cell.angle_alpha   90.00
_cell.angle_beta   90.00
_cell.angle_gamma   90.00
#
_symmetry.space_group_name_H-M   'P 1'
#
loop_
_entity.id
_entity.type
_entity.pdbx_description
1 polymer ?
#
loop_
_entity_poly.entity_id
_entity_poly.type
_entity_poly.pdbx_seq_one_letter_code
_entity_poly.pdbx_strand_id
1 'polypeptide(L)'
;MRRAALVALAATLTLCSLAVSSLALAATTTAVPVTTTTLSSSTPTTSPTSTTTTVHATGETITTLPTSSGAVGSSATAISCVRPSYCAAGGVEFQRANIERPVLSVEANGTWAKPQIITGATSGASSAIVHVVCPRVGGCVALGQLISTGSSARFSSYLVVQHGSQWAPAHMIPSAGLGPKPSCLLTAMTCVTAVSCVLTGTLVKHSLDRVFSLTWRNGHWGVPHFLSGSTLGAASRLMTLSALSCVGS
;
A
#
# COMPACT_ATOMS: atom_id res chain seq x y z
N MET A 1 17.74 57.83 50.33
CA MET A 1 17.32 56.84 51.34
C MET A 1 16.59 55.70 50.62
N ARG A 2 16.92 54.43 50.94
CA ARG A 2 16.26 53.15 50.55
C ARG A 2 16.21 52.82 49.04
N ARG A 3 17.01 51.89 48.50
CA ARG A 3 17.00 50.41 48.58
C ARG A 3 15.65 49.74 48.24
N ALA A 4 15.57 49.12 47.06
CA ALA A 4 15.02 47.78 46.75
C ALA A 4 14.95 47.61 45.21
N ALA A 5 15.85 46.85 44.58
CA ALA A 5 15.71 45.41 44.25
C ALA A 5 15.11 45.22 42.82
N LEU A 6 15.92 44.81 41.83
CA LEU A 6 16.07 43.42 41.31
C LEU A 6 14.90 43.08 40.34
N VAL A 7 15.03 42.56 39.10
CA VAL A 7 16.04 41.75 38.41
C VAL A 7 15.88 41.89 36.88
N ALA A 8 17.02 41.74 36.21
CA ALA A 8 17.32 41.49 34.79
C ALA A 8 16.28 40.82 33.87
N LEU A 9 16.32 41.23 32.60
CA LEU A 9 16.52 40.32 31.46
C LEU A 9 17.00 41.11 30.24
N ALA A 10 18.27 40.88 29.89
CA ALA A 10 18.94 41.46 28.74
C ALA A 10 18.54 40.70 27.47
N ALA A 11 18.04 41.43 26.48
CA ALA A 11 17.83 40.97 25.12
C ALA A 11 19.10 41.23 24.30
N THR A 12 19.76 40.18 23.82
CA THR A 12 20.84 40.30 22.84
C THR A 12 20.52 39.46 21.61
N LEU A 13 20.20 40.15 20.53
CA LEU A 13 20.18 39.65 19.17
C LEU A 13 21.60 39.22 18.76
N THR A 14 21.76 37.98 18.31
CA THR A 14 22.96 37.52 17.60
C THR A 14 22.54 36.72 16.38
N LEU A 15 22.74 37.32 15.20
CA LEU A 15 22.82 36.63 13.92
C LEU A 15 24.04 35.70 13.96
N CYS A 16 23.87 34.43 13.57
CA CYS A 16 25.00 33.55 13.28
C CYS A 16 24.72 32.77 11.98
N SER A 17 25.45 33.17 10.96
CA SER A 17 25.63 32.56 9.65
C SER A 17 26.06 31.09 9.76
N LEU A 18 25.28 30.18 9.19
CA LEU A 18 25.71 28.79 9.00
C LEU A 18 26.48 28.66 7.68
N ALA A 19 27.80 28.52 7.84
CA ALA A 19 28.71 28.10 6.79
C ALA A 19 28.35 26.68 6.33
N VAL A 20 28.19 26.51 5.02
CA VAL A 20 28.06 25.19 4.38
C VAL A 20 29.46 24.59 4.27
N SER A 21 29.81 23.70 5.19
CA SER A 21 31.03 22.88 5.10
C SER A 21 30.72 21.62 4.29
N SER A 22 31.15 21.61 3.03
CA SER A 22 31.09 20.45 2.15
C SER A 22 32.19 19.45 2.53
N LEU A 23 31.84 18.37 3.25
CA LEU A 23 32.72 17.20 3.36
C LEU A 23 32.35 16.20 2.26
N ALA A 24 33.23 16.06 1.26
CA ALA A 24 33.21 14.97 0.31
C ALA A 24 33.84 13.73 0.98
N LEU A 25 33.06 12.66 1.17
CA LEU A 25 33.61 11.35 1.52
C LEU A 25 33.96 10.60 0.23
N ALA A 26 35.26 10.29 0.07
CA ALA A 26 35.76 9.39 -0.95
C ALA A 26 35.33 7.95 -0.63
N ALA A 27 34.57 7.32 -1.52
CA ALA A 27 34.20 5.92 -1.41
C ALA A 27 35.30 5.04 -2.01
N THR A 28 36.03 4.31 -1.15
CA THR A 28 36.95 3.24 -1.57
C THR A 28 36.16 2.00 -1.95
N THR A 29 36.19 1.61 -3.22
CA THR A 29 35.57 0.38 -3.73
C THR A 29 36.48 -0.81 -3.46
N THR A 30 36.15 -1.63 -2.45
CA THR A 30 36.73 -2.97 -2.30
C THR A 30 35.85 -3.99 -3.01
N ALA A 31 36.34 -4.56 -4.11
CA ALA A 31 35.69 -5.64 -4.84
C ALA A 31 35.70 -6.94 -3.99
N VAL A 32 34.52 -7.56 -3.85
CA VAL A 32 34.36 -8.88 -3.22
C VAL A 32 34.37 -9.94 -4.33
N PRO A 33 35.17 -11.01 -4.25
CA PRO A 33 35.21 -12.05 -5.26
C PRO A 33 33.96 -12.94 -5.22
N VAL A 34 33.39 -13.21 -6.40
CA VAL A 34 32.25 -14.13 -6.58
C VAL A 34 32.78 -15.56 -6.69
N THR A 35 32.49 -16.39 -5.68
CA THR A 35 32.66 -17.84 -5.76
C THR A 35 31.46 -18.48 -6.42
N THR A 36 31.67 -19.13 -7.56
CA THR A 36 30.66 -19.89 -8.29
C THR A 36 30.49 -21.29 -7.68
N THR A 37 29.36 -21.56 -7.03
CA THR A 37 28.96 -22.91 -6.61
C THR A 37 28.10 -23.56 -7.69
N THR A 38 28.55 -24.71 -8.19
CA THR A 38 27.84 -25.56 -9.16
C THR A 38 26.66 -26.27 -8.49
N LEU A 39 25.45 -26.11 -9.03
CA LEU A 39 24.25 -26.83 -8.59
C LEU A 39 24.02 -28.07 -9.46
N SER A 40 23.97 -29.24 -8.83
CA SER A 40 23.61 -30.52 -9.46
C SER A 40 22.09 -30.59 -9.68
N SER A 41 21.68 -30.96 -10.89
CA SER A 41 20.28 -31.18 -11.28
C SER A 41 19.82 -32.60 -10.94
N SER A 42 18.75 -32.75 -10.15
CA SER A 42 18.01 -34.01 -10.03
C SER A 42 16.66 -33.91 -10.73
N THR A 43 16.36 -34.91 -11.56
CA THR A 43 15.12 -35.06 -12.34
C THR A 43 13.96 -35.58 -11.47
N PRO A 44 12.73 -35.05 -11.60
CA PRO A 44 11.58 -35.60 -10.89
C PRO A 44 10.91 -36.74 -11.69
N THR A 45 10.70 -37.86 -11.00
CA THR A 45 9.89 -39.02 -11.40
C THR A 45 8.39 -38.72 -11.27
N THR A 46 7.58 -39.27 -12.18
CA THR A 46 6.15 -38.98 -12.37
C THR A 46 5.17 -39.90 -11.63
N SER A 47 3.93 -39.39 -11.44
CA SER A 47 2.61 -40.09 -11.27
C SER A 47 1.95 -40.07 -9.86
N PRO A 48 0.59 -40.13 -9.70
CA PRO A 48 -0.43 -39.22 -10.24
C PRO A 48 -1.50 -38.72 -9.21
N THR A 49 -2.22 -37.65 -9.61
CA THR A 49 -3.59 -37.20 -9.29
C THR A 49 -4.08 -36.99 -7.84
N SER A 50 -4.11 -35.72 -7.42
CA SER A 50 -5.22 -35.08 -6.69
C SER A 50 -5.18 -33.58 -6.97
N THR A 51 -6.21 -33.04 -7.63
CA THR A 51 -6.27 -31.65 -8.09
C THR A 51 -6.49 -30.69 -6.92
N THR A 52 -5.42 -30.38 -6.20
CA THR A 52 -5.31 -29.16 -5.39
C THR A 52 -4.19 -28.36 -6.03
N THR A 53 -4.52 -27.26 -6.71
CA THR A 53 -3.51 -26.38 -7.30
C THR A 53 -2.73 -25.71 -6.17
N THR A 54 -1.67 -26.38 -5.71
CA THR A 54 -0.67 -25.83 -4.81
C THR A 54 0.14 -24.82 -5.63
N VAL A 55 -0.22 -23.55 -5.54
CA VAL A 55 0.62 -22.47 -6.08
C VAL A 55 1.78 -22.29 -5.11
N HIS A 56 2.86 -23.03 -5.35
CA HIS A 56 4.15 -22.78 -4.72
C HIS A 56 4.67 -21.41 -5.17
N ALA A 57 5.35 -20.68 -4.28
CA ALA A 57 6.11 -19.50 -4.63
C ALA A 57 7.42 -19.88 -5.38
N THR A 58 7.32 -20.71 -6.41
CA THR A 58 8.44 -21.14 -7.27
C THR A 58 8.60 -20.18 -8.44
N GLY A 59 8.90 -18.89 -8.20
CA GLY A 59 9.21 -17.92 -9.27
C GLY A 59 8.14 -17.72 -10.37
N GLU A 60 6.99 -18.38 -10.29
CA GLU A 60 5.89 -18.22 -11.21
C GLU A 60 5.09 -16.97 -10.85
N THR A 61 4.72 -16.21 -11.88
CA THR A 61 3.87 -15.04 -11.72
C THR A 61 2.49 -15.49 -11.23
N ILE A 62 2.13 -15.11 -10.00
CA ILE A 62 0.78 -15.34 -9.48
C ILE A 62 -0.16 -14.41 -10.24
N THR A 63 -0.91 -14.97 -11.19
CA THR A 63 -1.90 -14.24 -12.00
C THR A 63 -3.32 -14.48 -11.53
N THR A 64 -3.56 -15.55 -10.78
CA THR A 64 -4.88 -15.93 -10.25
C THR A 64 -4.80 -16.18 -8.75
N LEU A 65 -5.92 -15.94 -8.08
CA LEU A 65 -6.09 -16.20 -6.65
C LEU A 65 -7.00 -17.40 -6.44
N PRO A 66 -6.92 -18.08 -5.29
CA PRO A 66 -7.96 -18.99 -4.86
C PRO A 66 -9.33 -18.32 -4.96
N THR A 67 -10.35 -19.08 -5.36
CA THR A 67 -11.71 -18.56 -5.58
C THR A 67 -12.70 -19.05 -4.52
N SER A 68 -13.70 -18.23 -4.24
CA SER A 68 -14.83 -18.54 -3.39
C SER A 68 -15.92 -19.31 -4.15
N SER A 69 -16.90 -19.87 -3.42
CA SER A 69 -17.99 -20.63 -4.05
C SER A 69 -18.84 -19.72 -4.94
N GLY A 70 -19.06 -20.14 -6.19
CA GLY A 70 -19.87 -19.39 -7.16
C GLY A 70 -19.08 -18.35 -7.98
N ALA A 71 -17.78 -18.20 -7.73
CA ALA A 71 -16.89 -17.44 -8.59
C ALA A 71 -16.72 -18.12 -9.96
N VAL A 72 -16.59 -17.31 -11.01
CA VAL A 72 -16.28 -17.77 -12.38
C VAL A 72 -14.83 -17.52 -12.77
N GLY A 73 -14.08 -16.80 -11.93
CA GLY A 73 -12.64 -16.56 -12.09
C GLY A 73 -12.12 -15.55 -11.08
N SER A 74 -10.81 -15.36 -11.06
CA SER A 74 -10.13 -14.35 -10.25
C SER A 74 -8.92 -13.81 -11.01
N SER A 75 -8.46 -12.63 -10.60
CA SER A 75 -7.20 -12.03 -11.04
C SER A 75 -6.45 -11.49 -9.83
N ALA A 76 -5.17 -11.86 -9.73
CA ALA A 76 -4.25 -11.32 -8.74
C ALA A 76 -3.65 -10.02 -9.27
N THR A 77 -3.74 -8.94 -8.49
CA THR A 77 -3.23 -7.61 -8.88
C THR A 77 -2.15 -7.12 -7.93
N ALA A 78 -2.08 -7.66 -6.71
CA ALA A 78 -1.14 -7.26 -5.70
C ALA A 78 -0.67 -8.45 -4.86
N ILE A 79 0.60 -8.44 -4.49
CA ILE A 79 1.21 -9.42 -3.59
C ILE A 79 2.30 -8.75 -2.75
N SER A 80 2.43 -9.18 -1.50
CA SER A 80 3.51 -8.79 -0.61
C SER A 80 3.94 -9.98 0.23
N CYS A 81 5.24 -10.25 0.26
CA CYS A 81 5.81 -11.35 1.03
C CYS A 81 6.68 -10.80 2.16
N VAL A 82 6.39 -11.24 3.39
CA VAL A 82 7.22 -10.94 4.57
C VAL A 82 8.51 -11.78 4.51
N ARG A 83 8.36 -13.01 4.04
CA ARG A 83 9.41 -14.01 3.87
C ARG A 83 8.93 -15.04 2.83
N PRO A 84 9.81 -15.92 2.32
CA PRO A 84 9.44 -16.86 1.27
C PRO A 84 8.28 -17.81 1.60
N SER A 85 8.04 -18.07 2.89
CA SER A 85 6.96 -18.94 3.36
C SER A 85 5.72 -18.19 3.87
N TYR A 86 5.66 -16.87 3.67
CA TYR A 86 4.50 -16.07 4.04
C TYR A 86 4.30 -14.87 3.11
N CYS A 87 3.31 -15.01 2.23
CA CYS A 87 2.83 -13.94 1.37
C CYS A 87 1.35 -13.62 1.62
N ALA A 88 0.95 -12.38 1.36
CA ALA A 88 -0.45 -12.03 1.19
C ALA A 88 -0.65 -11.47 -0.21
N ALA A 89 -1.75 -11.88 -0.83
CA ALA A 89 -2.11 -11.43 -2.16
C ALA A 89 -3.58 -11.01 -2.21
N GLY A 90 -3.86 -10.09 -3.13
CA GLY A 90 -5.18 -9.57 -3.34
C GLY A 90 -5.44 -9.25 -4.80
N GLY A 91 -6.72 -9.15 -5.12
CA GLY A 91 -7.17 -8.67 -6.41
C GLY A 91 -8.67 -8.68 -6.50
N VAL A 92 -9.16 -9.21 -7.62
CA VAL A 92 -10.58 -9.24 -7.97
C VAL A 92 -11.04 -10.67 -8.20
N GLU A 93 -12.23 -10.97 -7.72
CA GLU A 93 -12.96 -12.19 -8.01
C GLU A 93 -14.20 -11.83 -8.82
N PHE A 94 -14.43 -12.57 -9.90
CA PHE A 94 -15.57 -12.38 -10.78
C PHE A 94 -16.69 -13.34 -10.38
N GLN A 95 -17.87 -12.82 -10.07
CA GLN A 95 -19.08 -13.60 -9.87
C GLN A 95 -20.00 -13.52 -11.09
N ARG A 96 -20.96 -14.45 -11.17
CA ARG A 96 -22.03 -14.41 -12.17
C ARG A 96 -22.75 -13.06 -12.11
N ALA A 97 -23.14 -12.54 -13.28
CA ALA A 97 -23.65 -11.17 -13.49
C ALA A 97 -22.60 -10.03 -13.47
N ASN A 98 -21.33 -10.33 -13.79
CA ASN A 98 -20.24 -9.35 -13.88
C ASN A 98 -20.03 -8.52 -12.60
N ILE A 99 -20.25 -9.14 -11.44
CA ILE A 99 -19.99 -8.51 -10.15
C ILE A 99 -18.55 -8.79 -9.77
N GLU A 100 -17.74 -7.73 -9.70
CA GLU A 100 -16.36 -7.78 -9.25
C GLU A 100 -16.29 -7.57 -7.74
N ARG A 101 -15.73 -8.56 -7.04
CA ARG A 101 -15.54 -8.50 -5.59
C ARG A 101 -14.07 -8.47 -5.22
N PRO A 102 -13.69 -7.69 -4.20
CA PRO A 102 -12.33 -7.62 -3.74
C PRO A 102 -12.03 -8.87 -2.92
N VAL A 103 -10.96 -9.56 -3.28
CA VAL A 103 -10.56 -10.82 -2.64
C VAL A 103 -9.14 -10.69 -2.09
N LEU A 104 -8.94 -11.23 -0.89
CA LEU A 104 -7.63 -11.37 -0.25
C LEU A 104 -7.39 -12.84 0.14
N SER A 105 -6.15 -13.29 0.00
CA SER A 105 -5.70 -14.58 0.53
C SER A 105 -4.28 -14.45 1.07
N VAL A 106 -3.91 -15.42 1.90
CA VAL A 106 -2.62 -15.49 2.59
C VAL A 106 -2.03 -16.85 2.32
N GLU A 107 -0.79 -16.86 1.90
CA GLU A 107 0.04 -18.04 1.76
C GLU A 107 0.82 -18.27 3.06
N ALA A 108 0.86 -19.52 3.47
CA ALA A 108 1.73 -19.98 4.53
C ALA A 108 2.30 -21.35 4.16
N ASN A 109 3.62 -21.45 4.11
CA ASN A 109 4.37 -22.70 3.87
C ASN A 109 3.91 -23.47 2.61
N GLY A 110 3.81 -22.77 1.49
CA GLY A 110 3.41 -23.29 0.18
C GLY A 110 1.91 -23.43 -0.03
N THR A 111 1.08 -23.08 0.96
CA THR A 111 -0.38 -23.27 0.88
C THR A 111 -1.12 -21.95 1.05
N TRP A 112 -1.98 -21.64 0.07
CA TRP A 112 -2.89 -20.51 0.15
C TRP A 112 -4.12 -20.84 0.99
N ALA A 113 -4.46 -19.93 1.91
CA ALA A 113 -5.68 -20.01 2.68
C ALA A 113 -6.92 -19.82 1.79
N LYS A 114 -8.07 -20.23 2.33
CA LYS A 114 -9.37 -19.95 1.71
C LYS A 114 -9.50 -18.43 1.45
N PRO A 115 -9.90 -18.02 0.25
CA PRO A 115 -10.02 -16.60 -0.08
C PRO A 115 -11.10 -15.93 0.76
N GLN A 116 -10.84 -14.68 1.12
CA GLN A 116 -11.76 -13.83 1.89
C GLN A 116 -12.25 -12.69 1.01
N ILE A 117 -13.56 -12.61 0.86
CA ILE A 117 -14.23 -11.50 0.20
C ILE A 117 -14.41 -10.37 1.20
N ILE A 118 -13.92 -9.19 0.86
CA ILE A 118 -13.92 -8.07 1.78
C ILE A 118 -15.30 -7.41 1.82
N THR A 119 -15.88 -7.37 3.01
CA THR A 119 -17.18 -6.75 3.27
C THR A 119 -17.03 -5.24 3.47
N GLY A 120 -18.13 -4.49 3.28
CA GLY A 120 -18.12 -3.03 3.38
C GLY A 120 -17.59 -2.30 2.14
N ALA A 121 -17.12 -3.03 1.12
CA ALA A 121 -16.56 -2.49 -0.13
C ALA A 121 -17.31 -2.93 -1.39
N THR A 122 -18.57 -3.37 -1.31
CA THR A 122 -19.27 -3.97 -2.48
C THR A 122 -20.74 -3.56 -2.63
N SER A 123 -21.21 -2.50 -1.98
CA SER A 123 -22.63 -2.08 -2.04
C SER A 123 -23.00 -1.48 -3.41
N GLY A 124 -23.25 -2.32 -4.42
CA GLY A 124 -23.69 -1.90 -5.76
C GLY A 124 -22.56 -1.38 -6.67
N ALA A 125 -21.32 -1.73 -6.36
CA ALA A 125 -20.13 -1.20 -7.01
C ALA A 125 -19.09 -2.32 -7.22
N SER A 126 -18.38 -2.25 -8.34
CA SER A 126 -17.24 -3.12 -8.62
C SER A 126 -16.06 -2.73 -7.76
N SER A 127 -15.35 -3.71 -7.21
CA SER A 127 -14.24 -3.42 -6.30
C SER A 127 -13.12 -4.45 -6.42
N ALA A 128 -11.89 -3.95 -6.29
CA ALA A 128 -10.69 -4.77 -6.36
C ALA A 128 -9.68 -4.33 -5.30
N ILE A 129 -8.85 -5.26 -4.84
CA ILE A 129 -7.61 -4.91 -4.16
C ILE A 129 -6.59 -4.50 -5.22
N VAL A 130 -5.79 -3.48 -4.93
CA VAL A 130 -4.79 -2.94 -5.87
C VAL A 130 -3.40 -2.84 -5.27
N HIS A 131 -3.28 -2.87 -3.94
CA HIS A 131 -1.99 -2.91 -3.24
C HIS A 131 -2.11 -3.75 -1.97
N VAL A 132 -1.02 -4.43 -1.60
CA VAL A 132 -0.87 -5.15 -0.34
C VAL A 132 0.53 -4.84 0.21
N VAL A 133 0.63 -4.61 1.52
CA VAL A 133 1.90 -4.39 2.23
C VAL A 133 1.88 -5.25 3.48
N CYS A 134 2.91 -6.04 3.69
CA CYS A 134 3.04 -6.90 4.86
C CYS A 134 4.26 -6.54 5.72
N PRO A 135 4.08 -5.67 6.74
CA PRO A 135 5.15 -5.36 7.70
C PRO A 135 5.57 -6.57 8.56
N ARG A 136 4.65 -7.50 8.83
CA ARG A 136 4.92 -8.71 9.60
C ARG A 136 3.92 -9.82 9.25
N VAL A 137 4.24 -11.05 9.66
CA VAL A 137 3.32 -12.19 9.55
C VAL A 137 2.04 -11.93 10.36
N GLY A 138 0.90 -12.18 9.73
CA GLY A 138 -0.43 -11.97 10.30
C GLY A 138 -0.80 -10.51 10.54
N GLY A 139 -0.06 -9.58 9.94
CA GLY A 139 -0.26 -8.14 10.09
C GLY A 139 0.03 -7.42 8.79
N CYS A 140 -0.66 -7.77 7.72
CA CYS A 140 -0.66 -7.05 6.45
C CYS A 140 -1.75 -5.98 6.40
N VAL A 141 -1.60 -5.07 5.43
CA VAL A 141 -2.56 -4.02 5.10
C VAL A 141 -2.75 -4.01 3.60
N ALA A 142 -4.00 -3.94 3.14
CA ALA A 142 -4.36 -3.89 1.73
C ALA A 142 -5.10 -2.60 1.42
N LEU A 143 -4.88 -2.08 0.20
CA LEU A 143 -5.71 -1.02 -0.37
C LEU A 143 -6.58 -1.60 -1.45
N GLY A 144 -7.85 -1.19 -1.42
CA GLY A 144 -8.77 -1.45 -2.51
C GLY A 144 -9.37 -0.19 -3.09
N GLN A 145 -9.88 -0.35 -4.30
CA GLN A 145 -10.56 0.67 -5.07
C GLN A 145 -11.96 0.18 -5.41
N LEU A 146 -12.92 1.08 -5.22
CA LEU A 146 -14.33 0.89 -5.48
C LEU A 146 -14.75 1.80 -6.63
N ILE A 147 -15.45 1.24 -7.62
CA ILE A 147 -16.01 1.96 -8.75
C ILE A 147 -17.54 1.84 -8.68
N SER A 148 -18.21 2.94 -8.35
CA SER A 148 -19.67 2.98 -8.34
C SER A 148 -20.24 2.91 -9.75
N THR A 149 -21.26 2.07 -9.94
CA THR A 149 -21.98 1.92 -11.21
C THR A 149 -23.09 2.98 -11.33
N GLY A 150 -23.15 3.70 -12.45
CA GLY A 150 -24.13 4.78 -12.69
C GLY A 150 -23.62 5.85 -13.68
N SER A 151 -24.44 6.86 -13.96
CA SER A 151 -24.14 7.95 -14.92
C SER A 151 -22.98 8.87 -14.52
N SER A 152 -22.38 8.65 -13.35
CA SER A 152 -21.21 9.35 -12.87
C SER A 152 -20.35 8.37 -12.07
N ALA A 153 -19.60 7.50 -12.75
CA ALA A 153 -18.70 6.56 -12.10
C ALA A 153 -17.80 7.30 -11.09
N ARG A 154 -17.82 6.83 -9.84
CA ARG A 154 -17.04 7.41 -8.74
C ARG A 154 -16.02 6.41 -8.27
N PHE A 155 -14.77 6.87 -8.18
CA PHE A 155 -13.68 6.15 -7.56
C PHE A 155 -13.66 6.49 -6.07
N SER A 156 -13.75 5.47 -5.24
CA SER A 156 -13.46 5.55 -3.81
C SER A 156 -12.37 4.56 -3.48
N SER A 157 -11.66 4.80 -2.39
CA SER A 157 -10.64 3.87 -1.91
C SER A 157 -10.90 3.52 -0.45
N TYR A 158 -10.40 2.37 -0.04
CA TYR A 158 -10.52 1.87 1.32
C TYR A 158 -9.26 1.09 1.70
N LEU A 159 -9.09 0.94 3.00
CA LEU A 159 -8.01 0.17 3.60
C LEU A 159 -8.58 -1.05 4.30
N VAL A 160 -7.85 -2.16 4.26
CA VAL A 160 -8.22 -3.43 4.89
C VAL A 160 -7.04 -3.89 5.71
N VAL A 161 -7.27 -4.23 6.98
CA VAL A 161 -6.21 -4.66 7.90
C VAL A 161 -6.35 -6.16 8.15
N GLN A 162 -5.22 -6.86 8.14
CA GLN A 162 -5.16 -8.25 8.53
C GLN A 162 -4.88 -8.38 10.03
N HIS A 163 -5.64 -9.26 10.68
CA HIS A 163 -5.44 -9.69 12.05
C HIS A 163 -5.29 -11.22 12.07
N GLY A 164 -4.04 -11.70 12.12
CA GLY A 164 -3.74 -13.13 12.06
C GLY A 164 -4.04 -13.69 10.68
N SER A 165 -4.99 -14.63 10.58
CA SER A 165 -5.42 -15.22 9.30
C SER A 165 -6.67 -14.55 8.71
N GLN A 166 -7.23 -13.52 9.37
CA GLN A 166 -8.47 -12.88 8.96
C GLN A 166 -8.23 -11.43 8.51
N TRP A 167 -9.01 -11.00 7.52
CA TRP A 167 -9.08 -9.63 7.06
C TRP A 167 -10.30 -8.94 7.65
N ALA A 168 -10.11 -7.74 8.18
CA ALA A 168 -11.19 -6.91 8.68
C ALA A 168 -12.11 -6.44 7.53
N PRO A 169 -13.31 -5.93 7.83
CA PRO A 169 -14.11 -5.19 6.85
C PRO A 169 -13.35 -3.95 6.31
N ALA A 170 -13.79 -3.47 5.15
CA ALA A 170 -13.22 -2.28 4.53
C ALA A 170 -13.40 -1.03 5.39
N HIS A 171 -12.30 -0.32 5.63
CA HIS A 171 -12.28 0.99 6.26
C HIS A 171 -12.17 2.08 5.19
N MET A 172 -13.29 2.75 4.92
CA MET A 172 -13.39 3.76 3.88
C MET A 172 -12.47 4.95 4.17
N ILE A 173 -11.83 5.46 3.12
CA ILE A 173 -11.04 6.68 3.20
C ILE A 173 -11.99 7.90 3.24
N PRO A 174 -11.84 8.80 4.22
CA PRO A 174 -12.66 9.99 4.31
C PRO A 174 -12.43 10.88 3.09
N SER A 175 -13.53 11.39 2.52
CA SER A 175 -13.50 12.47 1.55
C SER A 175 -13.40 13.86 2.21
N ALA A 176 -13.49 13.93 3.54
CA ALA A 176 -13.33 15.15 4.32
C ALA A 176 -11.93 15.74 4.12
N GLY A 177 -11.86 17.02 3.76
CA GLY A 177 -10.60 17.70 3.43
C GLY A 177 -10.10 17.49 2.00
N LEU A 178 -10.72 16.60 1.21
CA LEU A 178 -10.41 16.39 -0.21
C LEU A 178 -11.28 17.23 -1.16
N GLY A 179 -12.27 17.94 -0.60
CA GLY A 179 -13.20 18.80 -1.34
C GLY A 179 -14.48 18.08 -1.82
N PRO A 180 -15.38 18.78 -2.51
CA PRO A 180 -16.65 18.21 -2.95
C PRO A 180 -16.46 17.22 -4.11
N LYS A 181 -17.05 16.03 -4.00
CA LYS A 181 -17.08 14.95 -5.01
C LYS A 181 -15.70 14.56 -5.56
N PRO A 182 -14.71 14.24 -4.71
CA PRO A 182 -13.35 13.96 -5.16
C PRO A 182 -13.30 12.56 -5.81
N SER A 183 -12.73 12.47 -7.01
CA SER A 183 -12.25 11.19 -7.53
C SER A 183 -10.81 11.02 -7.05
N CYS A 184 -10.63 10.19 -6.02
CA CYS A 184 -9.32 9.94 -5.45
C CYS A 184 -8.80 8.62 -6.00
N LEU A 185 -7.64 8.68 -6.64
CA LEU A 185 -6.88 7.48 -6.98
C LEU A 185 -5.70 7.41 -6.03
N LEU A 186 -5.74 6.47 -5.09
CA LEU A 186 -4.53 6.11 -4.35
C LEU A 186 -3.59 5.36 -5.29
N THR A 187 -2.33 5.76 -5.27
CA THR A 187 -1.30 5.28 -6.20
C THR A 187 -0.20 4.48 -5.52
N ALA A 188 0.00 4.68 -4.21
CA ALA A 188 0.98 3.94 -3.45
C ALA A 188 0.62 3.91 -1.97
N MET A 189 1.10 2.87 -1.28
CA MET A 189 1.04 2.76 0.18
C MET A 189 2.32 2.11 0.70
N THR A 190 2.75 2.59 1.85
CA THR A 190 3.77 1.94 2.65
C THR A 190 3.31 1.89 4.10
N CYS A 191 3.72 0.87 4.82
CA CYS A 191 3.35 0.65 6.21
C CYS A 191 4.59 0.29 7.01
N VAL A 192 4.84 1.03 8.08
CA VAL A 192 5.90 0.68 9.05
C VAL A 192 5.39 -0.45 9.95
N THR A 193 4.10 -0.41 10.29
CA THR A 193 3.42 -1.48 11.03
C THR A 193 2.03 -1.70 10.44
N ALA A 194 1.39 -2.82 10.81
CA ALA A 194 0.00 -3.10 10.42
C ALA A 194 -1.02 -2.07 10.94
N VAL A 195 -0.59 -1.13 11.77
CA VAL A 195 -1.41 -0.05 12.37
C VAL A 195 -0.87 1.35 12.04
N SER A 196 0.14 1.47 11.17
CA SER A 196 0.76 2.76 10.82
C SER A 196 1.21 2.75 9.36
N CYS A 197 0.43 3.42 8.52
CA CYS A 197 0.65 3.49 7.08
C CYS A 197 0.63 4.93 6.57
N VAL A 198 1.38 5.17 5.50
CA VAL A 198 1.33 6.38 4.70
C VAL A 198 0.89 5.98 3.30
N LEU A 199 -0.14 6.67 2.82
CA LEU A 199 -0.73 6.48 1.51
C LEU A 199 -0.51 7.76 0.72
N THR A 200 -0.33 7.63 -0.58
CA THR A 200 -0.37 8.78 -1.49
C THR A 200 -1.37 8.56 -2.58
N GLY A 201 -1.98 9.64 -3.01
CA GLY A 201 -2.90 9.62 -4.13
C GLY A 201 -2.92 10.94 -4.87
N THR A 202 -3.56 10.89 -6.02
CA THR A 202 -3.83 12.06 -6.84
C THR A 202 -5.30 12.41 -6.71
N LEU A 203 -5.56 13.66 -6.37
CA LEU A 203 -6.89 14.25 -6.43
C LEU A 203 -7.11 14.74 -7.86
N VAL A 204 -8.04 14.14 -8.58
CA VAL A 204 -8.41 14.56 -9.93
C VAL A 204 -9.68 15.40 -9.85
N LYS A 205 -9.59 16.69 -10.17
CA LYS A 205 -10.77 17.58 -10.22
C LYS A 205 -10.74 18.42 -11.49
N HIS A 206 -11.53 18.05 -12.51
CA HIS A 206 -11.86 18.72 -13.78
C HIS A 206 -10.70 19.37 -14.60
N SER A 207 -9.72 20.03 -13.98
CA SER A 207 -8.59 20.74 -14.57
C SER A 207 -7.36 20.82 -13.66
N LEU A 208 -7.39 20.23 -12.46
CA LEU A 208 -6.30 20.24 -11.50
C LEU A 208 -6.04 18.84 -10.95
N ASP A 209 -4.80 18.40 -11.10
CA ASP A 209 -4.25 17.27 -10.37
C ASP A 209 -3.42 17.80 -9.20
N ARG A 210 -3.65 17.25 -8.01
CA ARG A 210 -2.81 17.49 -6.83
C ARG A 210 -2.45 16.17 -6.19
N VAL A 211 -1.18 16.03 -5.83
CA VAL A 211 -0.74 14.87 -5.03
C VAL A 211 -0.93 15.19 -3.55
N PHE A 212 -1.49 14.25 -2.83
CA PHE A 212 -1.63 14.32 -1.39
C PHE A 212 -1.08 13.06 -0.74
N SER A 213 -0.68 13.21 0.52
CA SER A 213 -0.38 12.11 1.42
C SER A 213 -1.47 12.02 2.49
N LEU A 214 -1.75 10.80 2.95
CA LEU A 214 -2.71 10.51 3.99
C LEU A 214 -2.10 9.49 4.94
N THR A 215 -2.14 9.79 6.23
CA THR A 215 -1.67 8.86 7.26
C THR A 215 -2.84 8.06 7.82
N TRP A 216 -2.62 6.76 7.99
CA TRP A 216 -3.52 5.91 8.75
C TRP A 216 -2.79 5.43 10.02
N ARG A 217 -3.40 5.66 11.18
CA ARG A 217 -2.87 5.23 12.47
C ARG A 217 -3.97 4.61 13.33
N ASN A 218 -3.80 3.33 13.66
CA ASN A 218 -4.64 2.57 14.58
C ASN A 218 -6.15 2.74 14.32
N GLY A 219 -6.58 2.56 13.07
CA GLY A 219 -8.00 2.71 12.70
C GLY A 219 -8.45 4.15 12.45
N HIS A 220 -7.57 5.14 12.54
CA HIS A 220 -7.91 6.55 12.33
C HIS A 220 -7.15 7.15 11.15
N TRP A 221 -7.85 7.99 10.39
CA TRP A 221 -7.28 8.77 9.30
C TRP A 221 -6.79 10.12 9.81
N GLY A 222 -5.59 10.50 9.39
CA GLY A 222 -5.13 11.89 9.52
C GLY A 222 -5.82 12.81 8.53
N VAL A 223 -5.52 14.10 8.63
CA VAL A 223 -5.95 15.08 7.62
C VAL A 223 -5.06 14.90 6.37
N PRO A 224 -5.63 14.96 5.15
CA PRO A 224 -4.83 14.95 3.93
C PRO A 224 -3.82 16.09 3.89
N HIS A 225 -2.55 15.77 3.61
CA HIS A 225 -1.49 16.76 3.42
C HIS A 225 -1.15 16.86 1.94
N PHE A 226 -1.48 17.99 1.32
CA PHE A 226 -1.18 18.25 -0.09
C PHE A 226 0.28 18.63 -0.30
N LEU A 227 0.94 17.98 -1.26
CA LEU A 227 2.32 18.27 -1.58
C LEU A 227 2.41 19.60 -2.35
N SER A 228 3.15 20.56 -1.80
CA SER A 228 3.41 21.84 -2.46
C SER A 228 4.12 21.62 -3.81
N GLY A 229 3.76 22.41 -4.83
CA GLY A 229 4.34 22.28 -6.17
C GLY A 229 3.75 21.15 -7.03
N SER A 230 2.89 20.29 -6.48
CA SER A 230 2.21 19.22 -7.24
C SER A 230 0.96 19.70 -8.02
N THR A 231 0.70 21.00 -8.06
CA THR A 231 -0.45 21.57 -8.76
C THR A 231 -0.18 21.64 -10.25
N LEU A 232 -0.77 20.72 -10.99
CA LEU A 232 -0.69 20.69 -12.44
C LEU A 232 -2.00 21.17 -13.06
N GLY A 233 -1.91 22.03 -14.09
CA GLY A 233 -3.07 22.48 -14.86
C GLY A 233 -3.56 21.43 -15.85
N ALA A 234 -4.72 21.65 -16.46
CA ALA A 234 -5.43 20.70 -17.33
C ALA A 234 -4.62 20.18 -18.55
N ALA A 235 -3.55 20.87 -18.94
CA ALA A 235 -2.68 20.48 -20.05
C ALA A 235 -1.50 19.57 -19.65
N SER A 236 -1.39 19.18 -18.38
CA SER A 236 -0.25 18.42 -17.85
C SER A 236 -0.56 16.93 -17.76
N ARG A 237 0.47 16.08 -17.95
CA ARG A 237 0.38 14.64 -17.68
C ARG A 237 0.09 14.40 -16.19
N LEU A 238 -0.78 13.41 -15.90
CA LEU A 238 -1.08 12.92 -14.54
C LEU A 238 0.21 12.83 -13.71
N MET A 239 0.28 13.56 -12.60
CA MET A 239 1.37 13.40 -11.62
C MET A 239 0.94 12.36 -10.59
N THR A 240 1.67 11.26 -10.54
CA THR A 240 1.45 10.16 -9.62
C THR A 240 2.72 9.90 -8.83
N LEU A 241 2.57 9.58 -7.55
CA LEU A 241 3.65 9.01 -6.76
C LEU A 241 3.43 7.50 -6.71
N SER A 242 4.23 6.75 -7.47
CA SER A 242 4.04 5.31 -7.68
C SER A 242 4.74 4.43 -6.64
N ALA A 243 5.67 5.00 -5.87
CA ALA A 243 6.42 4.26 -4.85
C ALA A 243 6.70 5.12 -3.62
N LEU A 244 6.67 4.48 -2.46
CA LEU A 244 7.00 5.05 -1.16
C LEU A 244 7.80 4.01 -0.38
N SER A 245 8.91 4.43 0.23
CA SER A 245 9.62 3.66 1.24
C SER A 245 9.67 4.44 2.53
N CYS A 246 9.32 3.78 3.65
CA CYS A 246 9.55 4.31 4.98
C CYS A 246 10.56 3.40 5.68
N VAL A 247 11.53 4.00 6.37
CA VAL A 247 12.45 3.30 7.25
C VAL A 247 11.99 3.56 8.68
N GLY A 248 11.79 2.49 9.46
CA GLY A 248 11.54 2.63 10.90
C GLY A 248 12.81 3.13 11.58
N SER A 249 12.71 4.25 12.30
CA SER A 249 13.76 4.78 13.18
C SER A 249 13.80 4.03 14.50
#